data_AF-A0A1G8VR98-F1
#
_entry.id   AF-A0A1G8VR98-F1
#
_cell.length_a   1.000
_cell.length_b   1.000
_cell.length_c   1.000
_cell.angle_alpha   90.00
_cell.angle_beta   90.00
_cell.angle_gamma   90.00
#
_symmetry.space_group_name_H-M   'P 1'
#
loop_
_entity.id
_entity.type
_entity.pdbx_description
1 polymer ?
#
loop_
_entity_poly.entity_id
_entity_poly.type
_entity_poly.pdbx_seq_one_letter_code
_entity_poly.pdbx_strand_id
1 'polypeptide(L)'
;MQTTNNYRGLKAKRNGSGFERLIEVTCAVYKNMGKAHIQKTPEPFKLLKKKGKQAIGVYEKKAQPDFTGTIKGGRSIVFEAKHTDSTNVPFDRLSPAQEKDLAYHDHLGAVALVVISFSLKRFYAVPWTDWKHLKDTSGKKSVNEKDLAEFGLEIKGGLLDLLKEGGRMNAQEAIQQRLKEVNQTIERYQEYIGRQTLRLRNGQAGYGEHKLECSIERREEQLMVKLEVRNELENLLDTITQEGADS
;
A
#
# COMPACT_ATOMS: atom_id res chain seq x y z
N MET A 1 14.10 -28.53 -31.97
CA MET A 1 14.13 -27.66 -30.77
C MET A 1 13.64 -26.25 -31.13
N GLN A 2 12.33 -25.97 -31.05
CA GLN A 2 11.74 -24.62 -31.22
C GLN A 2 10.52 -24.37 -30.28
N THR A 3 10.32 -25.20 -29.24
CA THR A 3 9.10 -25.22 -28.43
C THR A 3 9.17 -24.43 -27.11
N THR A 4 10.35 -24.10 -26.60
CA THR A 4 10.54 -23.49 -25.26
C THR A 4 10.24 -21.99 -25.21
N ASN A 5 10.42 -21.25 -26.31
CA ASN A 5 10.18 -19.79 -26.35
C ASN A 5 8.68 -19.44 -26.37
N ASN A 6 7.87 -20.23 -27.08
CA ASN A 6 6.41 -20.03 -27.13
C ASN A 6 5.74 -20.31 -25.78
N TYR A 7 6.18 -21.33 -25.05
CA TYR A 7 5.61 -21.65 -23.73
C TYR A 7 5.84 -20.53 -22.71
N ARG A 8 7.05 -19.94 -22.67
CA ARG A 8 7.37 -18.84 -21.76
C ARG A 8 6.51 -17.60 -22.05
N GLY A 9 6.35 -17.22 -23.31
CA GLY A 9 5.49 -16.10 -23.72
C GLY A 9 4.02 -16.35 -23.38
N LEU A 10 3.50 -17.55 -23.65
CA LEU A 10 2.12 -17.93 -23.31
C LEU A 10 1.88 -17.92 -21.80
N LYS A 11 2.84 -18.43 -21.01
CA LYS A 11 2.76 -18.39 -19.54
C LYS A 11 2.75 -16.95 -19.02
N ALA A 12 3.65 -16.10 -19.52
CA ALA A 12 3.70 -14.69 -19.13
C ALA A 12 2.39 -13.96 -19.46
N LYS A 13 1.83 -14.20 -20.65
CA LYS A 13 0.53 -13.66 -21.04
C LYS A 13 -0.59 -14.14 -20.11
N ARG A 14 -0.65 -15.45 -19.84
CA ARG A 14 -1.65 -16.04 -18.95
C ARG A 14 -1.57 -15.46 -17.54
N ASN A 15 -0.36 -15.34 -17.00
CA ASN A 15 -0.16 -14.81 -15.66
C ASN A 15 -0.47 -13.31 -15.60
N GLY A 16 -0.12 -12.55 -16.64
CA GLY A 16 -0.54 -11.14 -16.79
C GLY A 16 -2.07 -10.99 -16.79
N SER A 17 -2.78 -11.77 -17.62
CA SER A 17 -4.24 -11.77 -17.62
C SER A 17 -4.84 -12.23 -16.28
N GLY A 18 -4.17 -13.15 -15.58
CA GLY A 18 -4.57 -13.56 -14.23
C GLY A 18 -4.47 -12.42 -13.22
N PHE A 19 -3.41 -11.60 -13.31
CA PHE A 19 -3.24 -10.43 -12.46
C PHE A 19 -4.31 -9.37 -12.74
N GLU A 20 -4.55 -9.06 -14.01
CA GLU A 20 -5.60 -8.11 -14.40
C GLU A 20 -6.97 -8.56 -13.89
N ARG A 21 -7.30 -9.85 -14.03
CA ARG A 21 -8.56 -10.39 -13.52
C ARG A 21 -8.69 -10.27 -12.00
N LEU A 22 -7.59 -10.46 -11.26
CA LEU A 22 -7.58 -10.25 -9.81
C LEU A 22 -7.91 -8.79 -9.44
N ILE A 23 -7.35 -7.83 -10.18
CA ILE A 23 -7.66 -6.41 -10.01
C ILE A 23 -9.13 -6.14 -10.35
N GLU A 24 -9.64 -6.64 -11.47
CA GLU A 24 -11.03 -6.46 -11.87
C GLU A 24 -12.02 -7.00 -10.82
N VAL A 25 -11.76 -8.18 -10.26
CA VAL A 25 -12.55 -8.76 -9.16
C VAL A 25 -12.48 -7.88 -7.92
N THR A 26 -11.28 -7.40 -7.57
CA THR A 26 -11.07 -6.47 -6.45
C THR A 26 -11.91 -5.19 -6.63
N CYS A 27 -11.84 -4.57 -7.81
CA CYS A 27 -12.60 -3.36 -8.14
C CYS A 27 -14.12 -3.60 -8.14
N ALA A 28 -14.59 -4.77 -8.61
CA ALA A 28 -16.00 -5.14 -8.57
C ALA A 28 -16.52 -5.26 -7.12
N VAL A 29 -15.72 -5.84 -6.21
CA VAL A 29 -16.08 -5.88 -4.79
C VAL A 29 -16.09 -4.48 -4.17
N TYR A 30 -15.12 -3.62 -4.49
CA TYR A 30 -15.15 -2.23 -4.04
C TYR A 30 -16.40 -1.48 -4.48
N LYS A 31 -16.87 -1.71 -5.70
CA LYS A 31 -18.13 -1.17 -6.21
C LYS A 31 -19.31 -1.65 -5.39
N ASN A 32 -19.41 -2.96 -5.16
CA ASN A 32 -20.51 -3.56 -4.40
C ASN A 32 -20.54 -3.10 -2.93
N MET A 33 -19.37 -2.80 -2.34
CA MET A 33 -19.25 -2.26 -0.99
C MET A 33 -19.45 -0.73 -0.91
N GLY A 34 -19.65 -0.04 -2.03
CA GLY A 34 -19.72 1.43 -2.06
C GLY A 34 -18.41 2.13 -1.68
N LYS A 35 -17.25 1.46 -1.86
CA LYS A 35 -15.92 1.99 -1.53
C LYS A 35 -15.25 2.69 -2.71
N ALA A 36 -15.41 2.19 -3.92
CA ALA A 36 -14.88 2.81 -5.13
C ALA A 36 -15.58 2.29 -6.39
N HIS A 37 -15.56 3.07 -7.47
CA HIS A 37 -15.94 2.63 -8.81
C HIS A 37 -14.72 2.79 -9.73
N ILE A 38 -14.03 1.68 -9.99
CA ILE A 38 -12.79 1.61 -10.76
C ILE A 38 -12.98 0.65 -11.92
N GLN A 39 -12.56 1.03 -13.12
CA GLN A 39 -12.74 0.25 -14.33
C GLN A 39 -11.44 0.18 -15.14
N LYS A 40 -11.26 -0.94 -15.85
CA LYS A 40 -10.19 -1.10 -16.83
C LYS A 40 -10.45 -0.16 -18.02
N THR A 41 -9.45 0.58 -18.44
CA THR A 41 -9.51 1.43 -19.62
C THR A 41 -9.44 0.56 -20.89
N PRO A 42 -10.44 0.63 -21.79
CA PRO A 42 -10.44 -0.16 -23.02
C PRO A 42 -9.26 0.23 -23.91
N GLU A 43 -8.73 -0.73 -24.66
CA GLU A 43 -7.68 -0.44 -25.63
C GLU A 43 -8.25 0.36 -26.81
N PRO A 44 -7.59 1.46 -27.22
CA PRO A 44 -8.05 2.24 -28.36
C PRO A 44 -7.87 1.44 -29.64
N PHE A 45 -8.99 1.09 -30.27
CA PHE A 45 -9.03 0.39 -31.56
C PHE A 45 -9.52 1.33 -32.65
N LYS A 46 -8.65 1.61 -33.62
CA LYS A 46 -8.99 2.41 -34.78
C LYS A 46 -9.48 1.49 -35.90
N LEU A 47 -10.76 1.61 -36.22
CA LEU A 47 -11.35 0.93 -37.37
C LEU A 47 -10.81 1.56 -38.67
N LEU A 48 -10.19 0.75 -39.52
CA LEU A 48 -9.71 1.18 -40.84
C LEU A 48 -10.71 0.85 -41.94
N LYS A 49 -11.35 -0.32 -41.87
CA LYS A 49 -12.32 -0.77 -42.88
C LYS A 49 -13.36 -1.69 -42.25
N LYS A 50 -14.62 -1.54 -42.66
CA LYS A 50 -15.72 -2.44 -42.30
C LYS A 50 -16.14 -3.23 -43.54
N LYS A 51 -16.29 -4.55 -43.41
CA LYS A 51 -16.81 -5.44 -44.46
C LYS A 51 -17.88 -6.34 -43.86
N GLY A 52 -19.14 -5.93 -43.97
CA GLY A 52 -20.26 -6.62 -43.33
C GLY A 52 -20.11 -6.65 -41.80
N LYS A 53 -20.09 -7.86 -41.20
CA LYS A 53 -19.86 -8.08 -39.76
C LYS A 53 -18.37 -8.07 -39.35
N GLN A 54 -17.44 -7.99 -40.30
CA GLN A 54 -16.01 -7.99 -40.02
C GLN A 54 -15.45 -6.56 -40.02
N ALA A 55 -14.58 -6.28 -39.05
CA ALA A 55 -13.87 -5.03 -38.87
C ALA A 55 -12.36 -5.29 -39.03
N ILE A 56 -11.71 -4.50 -39.88
CA ILE A 56 -10.26 -4.44 -40.00
C ILE A 56 -9.83 -3.13 -39.37
N GLY A 57 -8.89 -3.18 -38.45
CA GLY A 57 -8.40 -2.00 -37.75
C GLY A 57 -7.04 -2.23 -37.13
N VAL A 58 -6.51 -1.17 -36.52
CA VAL A 58 -5.23 -1.17 -35.82
C VAL A 58 -5.45 -0.75 -34.37
N TYR A 59 -4.71 -1.38 -33.47
CA TYR A 59 -4.62 -0.91 -32.09
C TYR A 59 -3.69 0.29 -32.04
N GLU A 60 -4.14 1.38 -31.44
CA GLU A 60 -3.32 2.56 -31.22
C GLU A 60 -2.54 2.44 -29.91
N LYS A 61 -1.41 3.14 -29.80
CA LYS A 61 -0.65 3.15 -28.55
C LYS A 61 -1.49 3.83 -27.46
N LYS A 62 -1.65 3.13 -26.34
CA LYS A 62 -2.40 3.61 -25.18
C LYS A 62 -1.56 4.63 -24.41
N ALA A 63 -2.09 5.85 -24.25
CA ALA A 63 -1.53 6.85 -23.36
C ALA A 63 -2.12 6.76 -21.94
N GLN A 64 -3.37 6.30 -21.85
CA GLN A 64 -4.11 6.24 -20.59
C GLN A 64 -3.64 5.09 -19.68
N PRO A 65 -3.69 5.27 -18.35
CA PRO A 65 -3.47 4.22 -17.37
C PRO A 65 -4.41 3.02 -17.57
N ASP A 66 -3.95 1.86 -17.12
CA ASP A 66 -4.72 0.62 -17.23
C ASP A 66 -6.07 0.66 -16.52
N PHE A 67 -6.14 1.31 -15.37
CA PHE A 67 -7.35 1.43 -14.58
C PHE A 67 -7.57 2.88 -14.15
N THR A 68 -8.82 3.32 -14.18
CA THR A 68 -9.24 4.66 -13.75
C THR A 68 -10.57 4.57 -13.01
N GLY A 69 -10.82 5.52 -12.10
CA GLY A 69 -12.05 5.51 -11.32
C GLY A 69 -12.15 6.58 -10.27
N THR A 70 -13.11 6.39 -9.36
CA THR A 70 -13.40 7.29 -8.25
C THR A 70 -13.52 6.49 -6.96
N ILE A 71 -12.87 6.95 -5.90
CA ILE A 71 -13.00 6.38 -4.56
C ILE A 71 -14.08 7.13 -3.76
N LYS A 72 -14.58 6.51 -2.69
CA LYS A 72 -15.53 7.15 -1.77
C LYS A 72 -14.94 8.48 -1.28
N GLY A 73 -15.72 9.55 -1.34
CA GLY A 73 -15.26 10.92 -1.10
C GLY A 73 -14.98 11.73 -2.37
N GLY A 74 -15.08 11.12 -3.55
CA GLY A 74 -15.06 11.84 -4.84
C GLY A 74 -13.67 12.02 -5.46
N ARG A 75 -12.61 11.66 -4.75
CA ARG A 75 -11.23 11.67 -5.26
C ARG A 75 -11.08 10.65 -6.39
N SER A 76 -10.37 11.01 -7.45
CA SER A 76 -10.06 10.09 -8.55
C SER A 76 -8.91 9.15 -8.17
N ILE A 77 -8.90 7.96 -8.77
CA ILE A 77 -7.81 6.99 -8.68
C ILE A 77 -7.45 6.51 -10.08
N VAL A 78 -6.16 6.47 -10.38
CA VAL A 78 -5.62 5.96 -11.64
C VAL A 78 -4.41 5.09 -11.36
N PHE A 79 -4.26 3.99 -12.11
CA PHE A 79 -3.06 3.18 -11.96
C PHE A 79 -2.73 2.32 -13.16
N GLU A 80 -1.44 2.02 -13.27
CA GLU A 80 -0.87 1.10 -14.24
C GLU A 80 -0.61 -0.27 -13.58
N ALA A 81 -0.94 -1.38 -14.26
CA ALA A 81 -0.79 -2.73 -13.70
C ALA A 81 0.32 -3.51 -14.41
N LYS A 82 1.39 -3.88 -13.70
CA LYS A 82 2.51 -4.66 -14.25
C LYS A 82 2.71 -5.99 -13.54
N HIS A 83 2.70 -7.08 -14.28
CA HIS A 83 3.00 -8.42 -13.75
C HIS A 83 4.36 -8.93 -14.26
N THR A 84 5.17 -9.56 -13.40
CA THR A 84 6.41 -10.23 -13.79
C THR A 84 6.54 -11.60 -13.12
N ASP A 85 7.03 -12.58 -13.86
CA ASP A 85 7.54 -13.84 -13.31
C ASP A 85 9.05 -13.76 -12.99
N SER A 86 9.71 -12.64 -13.33
CA SER A 86 11.12 -12.35 -13.00
C SER A 86 11.26 -11.83 -11.57
N THR A 87 12.49 -11.55 -11.14
CA THR A 87 12.82 -10.96 -9.84
C THR A 87 12.83 -9.43 -9.84
N ASN A 88 12.67 -8.81 -11.01
CA ASN A 88 12.66 -7.36 -11.16
C ASN A 88 11.66 -6.87 -12.21
N VAL A 89 11.36 -5.57 -12.13
CA VAL A 89 10.55 -4.80 -13.08
C VAL A 89 11.38 -3.60 -13.56
N PRO A 90 11.76 -3.56 -14.85
CA PRO A 90 12.40 -2.40 -15.45
C PRO A 90 11.52 -1.14 -15.37
N PHE A 91 12.15 0.03 -15.17
CA PHE A 91 11.42 1.31 -15.18
C PHE A 91 10.82 1.63 -16.55
N ASP A 92 11.50 1.25 -17.64
CA ASP A 92 11.06 1.45 -19.02
C ASP A 92 9.84 0.60 -19.43
N ARG A 93 9.33 -0.23 -18.51
CA ARG A 93 8.09 -0.97 -18.68
C ARG A 93 6.86 -0.06 -18.65
N LEU A 94 6.98 1.13 -18.06
CA LEU A 94 6.04 2.22 -18.25
C LEU A 94 6.48 3.03 -19.46
N SER A 95 5.57 3.23 -20.41
CA SER A 95 5.87 4.09 -21.56
C SER A 95 5.93 5.57 -21.13
N PRO A 96 6.68 6.44 -21.83
CA PRO A 96 6.75 7.86 -21.51
C PRO A 96 5.38 8.56 -21.48
N ALA A 97 4.43 8.10 -22.31
CA ALA A 97 3.06 8.61 -22.32
C ALA A 97 2.32 8.27 -21.01
N GLN A 98 2.44 7.02 -20.55
CA GLN A 98 1.84 6.57 -19.29
C GLN A 98 2.47 7.28 -18.09
N GLU A 99 3.79 7.47 -18.09
CA GLU A 99 4.49 8.24 -17.04
C GLU A 99 3.98 9.68 -16.97
N LYS A 100 3.84 10.34 -18.13
CA LYS A 100 3.31 11.70 -18.20
C LYS A 100 1.86 11.80 -17.71
N ASP A 101 1.02 10.83 -18.06
CA ASP A 101 -0.39 10.82 -17.67
C ASP A 101 -0.57 10.57 -16.17
N LEU A 102 0.16 9.60 -15.61
CA LEU A 102 0.21 9.35 -14.16
C LEU A 102 0.68 10.60 -13.40
N ALA A 103 1.74 11.25 -13.88
CA ALA A 103 2.24 12.49 -13.26
C ALA A 103 1.21 13.62 -13.29
N TYR A 104 0.44 13.74 -14.37
CA TYR A 104 -0.59 14.76 -14.48
C TYR A 104 -1.74 14.52 -13.52
N HIS A 105 -2.20 13.26 -13.43
CA HIS A 105 -3.23 12.87 -12.46
C HIS A 105 -2.79 13.08 -11.01
N ASP A 106 -1.57 12.66 -10.67
CA ASP A 106 -0.98 12.88 -9.35
C ASP A 106 -0.91 14.36 -8.98
N HIS A 107 -0.45 15.20 -9.91
CA HIS A 107 -0.38 16.65 -9.74
C HIS A 107 -1.76 17.30 -9.48
N LEU A 108 -2.82 16.76 -10.07
CA LEU A 108 -4.21 17.20 -9.83
C LEU A 108 -4.83 16.63 -8.54
N GLY A 109 -4.06 15.87 -7.76
CA GLY A 109 -4.50 15.29 -6.50
C GLY A 109 -5.20 13.94 -6.63
N ALA A 110 -5.14 13.27 -7.78
CA ALA A 110 -5.62 11.88 -7.89
C ALA A 110 -4.75 10.93 -7.04
N VAL A 111 -5.29 9.77 -6.67
CA VAL A 111 -4.47 8.64 -6.22
C VAL A 111 -3.86 7.99 -7.47
N ALA A 112 -2.60 8.30 -7.78
CA ALA A 112 -1.88 7.75 -8.93
C ALA A 112 -0.91 6.66 -8.48
N LEU A 113 -1.05 5.43 -9.00
CA LEU A 113 -0.25 4.28 -8.56
C LEU A 113 0.39 3.49 -9.71
N VAL A 114 1.48 2.80 -9.38
CA VAL A 114 2.01 1.67 -10.16
C VAL A 114 1.76 0.39 -9.35
N VAL A 115 0.87 -0.47 -9.83
CA VAL A 115 0.50 -1.71 -9.16
C VAL A 115 1.28 -2.87 -9.77
N ILE A 116 2.06 -3.56 -8.95
CA ILE A 116 3.04 -4.55 -9.39
C ILE A 116 2.73 -5.90 -8.79
N SER A 117 2.80 -6.94 -9.62
CA SER A 117 2.71 -8.34 -9.21
C SER A 117 3.99 -9.10 -9.54
N PHE A 118 4.58 -9.74 -8.52
CA PHE A 118 5.63 -10.73 -8.67
C PHE A 118 5.05 -12.14 -8.50
N SER A 119 5.18 -12.95 -9.57
CA SER A 119 4.76 -14.35 -9.62
C SER A 119 3.31 -14.63 -9.20
N LEU A 120 2.41 -13.64 -9.29
CA LEU A 120 1.01 -13.72 -8.79
C LEU A 120 0.90 -14.06 -7.29
N LYS A 121 1.95 -13.79 -6.51
CA LYS A 121 2.00 -14.11 -5.08
C LYS A 121 2.23 -12.89 -4.21
N ARG A 122 3.00 -11.94 -4.72
CA ARG A 122 3.43 -10.75 -3.99
C ARG A 122 3.02 -9.53 -4.80
N PHE A 123 2.38 -8.59 -4.13
CA PHE A 123 1.69 -7.48 -4.77
C PHE A 123 2.09 -6.19 -4.09
N TYR A 124 2.23 -5.14 -4.87
CA TYR A 124 2.70 -3.83 -4.41
C TYR A 124 1.87 -2.75 -5.08
N ALA A 125 1.57 -1.67 -4.37
CA ALA A 125 0.96 -0.45 -4.92
C ALA A 125 1.87 0.72 -4.56
N VAL A 126 2.66 1.16 -5.53
CA VAL A 126 3.63 2.24 -5.34
C VAL A 126 2.97 3.55 -5.77
N PRO A 127 2.87 4.57 -4.90
CA PRO A 127 2.42 5.88 -5.34
C PRO A 127 3.34 6.45 -6.41
N TRP A 128 2.78 7.21 -7.35
CA TRP A 128 3.52 7.74 -8.50
C TRP A 128 4.76 8.53 -8.08
N THR A 129 4.63 9.37 -7.05
CA THR A 129 5.73 10.14 -6.49
C THR A 129 6.90 9.28 -6.04
N ASP A 130 6.61 8.15 -5.40
CA ASP A 130 7.62 7.25 -4.84
C ASP A 130 8.24 6.39 -5.95
N TRP A 131 7.43 5.97 -6.94
CA TRP A 131 7.94 5.33 -8.15
C TRP A 131 8.94 6.23 -8.89
N LYS A 132 8.59 7.51 -9.07
CA LYS A 132 9.47 8.50 -9.68
C LYS A 132 10.73 8.71 -8.85
N HIS A 133 10.59 8.87 -7.53
CA HIS A 133 11.74 9.03 -6.63
C HIS A 133 12.69 7.82 -6.70
N LEU A 134 12.16 6.60 -6.68
CA LEU A 134 12.95 5.37 -6.85
C LEU A 134 13.69 5.35 -8.19
N LYS A 135 13.04 5.79 -9.28
CA LYS A 135 13.65 5.86 -10.61
C LYS A 135 14.80 6.87 -10.65
N ASP A 136 14.61 8.03 -10.05
CA ASP A 136 15.55 9.15 -10.14
C ASP A 136 16.76 8.99 -9.18
N THR A 137 16.57 8.36 -8.01
CA THR A 137 17.59 8.30 -6.95
C THR A 137 18.32 6.97 -6.82
N SER A 138 17.72 5.85 -7.23
CA SER A 138 18.30 4.52 -6.95
C SER A 138 19.57 4.21 -7.75
N GLY A 139 19.83 4.91 -8.85
CA GLY A 139 20.86 4.57 -9.84
C GLY A 139 20.61 3.24 -10.57
N LYS A 140 19.43 2.62 -10.38
CA LYS A 140 19.06 1.33 -10.98
C LYS A 140 18.21 1.53 -12.23
N LYS A 141 18.24 0.54 -13.13
CA LYS A 141 17.35 0.48 -14.31
C LYS A 141 16.04 -0.27 -14.03
N SER A 142 15.95 -0.95 -12.90
CA SER A 142 14.81 -1.77 -12.51
C SER A 142 14.67 -1.82 -10.99
N VAL A 143 13.45 -2.07 -10.52
CA VAL A 143 13.13 -2.33 -9.11
C VAL A 143 12.96 -3.83 -8.86
N ASN A 144 13.31 -4.28 -7.67
CA ASN A 144 13.02 -5.63 -7.18
C ASN A 144 12.15 -5.55 -5.91
N GLU A 145 11.74 -6.71 -5.40
CA GLU A 145 10.86 -6.79 -4.23
C GLU A 145 11.40 -6.09 -2.97
N LYS A 146 12.73 -6.04 -2.77
CA LYS A 146 13.33 -5.33 -1.63
C LYS A 146 13.17 -3.82 -1.76
N ASP A 147 13.27 -3.31 -2.98
CA ASP A 147 13.07 -1.88 -3.27
C ASP A 147 11.60 -1.47 -3.05
N LEU A 148 10.68 -2.43 -3.07
CA LEU A 148 9.25 -2.19 -2.96
C LEU A 148 8.65 -2.62 -1.61
N ALA A 149 9.48 -3.05 -0.65
CA ALA A 149 9.01 -3.72 0.56
C ALA A 149 7.99 -2.89 1.37
N GLU A 150 8.15 -1.57 1.40
CA GLU A 150 7.24 -0.64 2.10
C GLU A 150 5.88 -0.44 1.40
N PHE A 151 5.78 -0.78 0.12
CA PHE A 151 4.57 -0.62 -0.70
C PHE A 151 3.74 -1.91 -0.82
N GLY A 152 4.01 -2.89 0.06
CA GLY A 152 3.36 -4.20 0.03
C GLY A 152 1.85 -4.13 0.21
N LEU A 153 1.11 -4.81 -0.67
CA LEU A 153 -0.34 -4.96 -0.57
C LEU A 153 -0.70 -6.18 0.27
N GLU A 154 -1.56 -5.98 1.27
CA GLU A 154 -2.23 -7.08 1.95
C GLU A 154 -3.34 -7.67 1.07
N ILE A 155 -3.50 -9.00 1.14
CA ILE A 155 -4.63 -9.69 0.54
C ILE A 155 -5.67 -9.93 1.64
N LYS A 156 -6.81 -9.25 1.57
CA LYS A 156 -7.92 -9.41 2.53
C LYS A 156 -9.09 -10.09 1.85
N GLY A 157 -9.47 -11.28 2.33
CA GLY A 157 -10.57 -12.05 1.73
C GLY A 157 -10.37 -12.37 0.24
N GLY A 158 -9.11 -12.46 -0.22
CA GLY A 158 -8.77 -12.70 -1.63
C GLY A 158 -8.71 -11.43 -2.50
N LEU A 159 -8.79 -10.23 -1.91
CA LEU A 159 -8.80 -8.95 -2.63
C LEU A 159 -7.55 -8.14 -2.32
N LEU A 160 -7.07 -7.37 -3.32
CA LEU A 160 -5.93 -6.47 -3.16
C LEU A 160 -6.38 -5.19 -2.45
N ASP A 161 -5.75 -4.81 -1.33
CA ASP A 161 -6.09 -3.60 -0.57
C ASP A 161 -5.60 -2.29 -1.24
N LEU A 162 -6.05 -2.02 -2.47
CA LEU A 162 -5.66 -0.85 -3.29
C LEU A 162 -6.19 0.50 -2.77
N LEU A 163 -7.12 0.48 -1.82
CA LEU A 163 -7.74 1.68 -1.26
C LEU A 163 -7.15 2.08 0.10
N LYS A 164 -6.24 1.29 0.67
CA LYS A 164 -5.31 1.86 1.65
C LYS A 164 -4.59 2.97 0.91
N GLU A 165 -4.81 4.22 1.31
CA GLU A 165 -4.05 5.35 0.80
C GLU A 165 -2.59 4.95 0.86
N GLY A 166 -1.98 4.77 -0.31
CA GLY A 166 -0.70 4.12 -0.43
C GLY A 166 0.34 4.92 0.33
N GLY A 167 0.87 4.33 1.40
CA GLY A 167 2.24 4.52 1.90
C GLY A 167 2.66 5.89 2.42
N ARG A 168 1.88 6.96 2.22
CA ARG A 168 2.13 8.24 2.87
C ARG A 168 1.27 8.30 4.12
N MET A 169 1.76 7.65 5.17
CA MET A 169 1.51 8.24 6.47
C MET A 169 2.15 9.61 6.42
N ASN A 170 1.33 10.66 6.33
CA ASN A 170 1.87 11.99 6.56
C ASN A 170 2.47 12.02 7.98
N ALA A 171 3.35 13.00 8.27
CA ALA A 171 4.04 13.05 9.57
C ALA A 171 3.05 12.96 10.74
N GLN A 172 1.87 13.58 10.60
CA GLN A 172 0.78 13.54 11.57
C GLN A 172 0.23 12.11 11.76
N GLU A 173 -0.09 11.39 10.69
CA GLU A 173 -0.59 10.01 10.73
C GLU A 173 0.45 9.05 11.30
N ALA A 174 1.73 9.20 10.92
CA ALA A 174 2.83 8.38 11.43
C ALA A 174 2.98 8.54 12.95
N ILE A 175 2.92 9.78 13.42
CA ILE A 175 2.94 10.12 14.84
C ILE A 175 1.70 9.57 15.55
N GLN A 176 0.50 9.72 14.97
CA GLN A 176 -0.74 9.18 15.53
C GLN A 176 -0.73 7.65 15.64
N GLN A 177 -0.23 6.94 14.64
CA GLN A 177 -0.09 5.48 14.73
C GLN A 177 0.91 5.09 15.81
N ARG A 178 2.05 5.79 15.89
CA ARG A 178 3.04 5.52 16.94
C ARG A 178 2.49 5.79 18.33
N LEU A 179 1.75 6.88 18.52
CA LEU A 179 1.02 7.20 19.75
C LEU A 179 0.07 6.08 20.14
N LYS A 180 -0.70 5.55 19.18
CA LYS A 180 -1.62 4.44 19.42
C LYS A 180 -0.90 3.19 19.93
N GLU A 181 0.23 2.81 19.33
CA GLU A 181 1.03 1.65 19.78
C GLU A 181 1.62 1.84 21.19
N VAL A 182 2.09 3.05 21.49
CA VAL A 182 2.64 3.41 22.79
C VAL A 182 1.54 3.38 23.86
N ASN A 183 0.38 3.97 23.59
CA ASN A 183 -0.77 3.97 24.51
C ASN A 183 -1.28 2.58 24.82
N GLN A 184 -1.40 1.70 23.81
CA GLN A 184 -1.73 0.28 24.04
C GLN A 184 -0.70 -0.45 24.90
N THR A 185 0.56 -0.03 24.86
CA THR A 185 1.61 -0.61 25.70
C THR A 185 1.53 -0.08 27.13
N ILE A 186 1.25 1.22 27.29
CA ILE A 186 1.00 1.87 28.59
C ILE A 186 -0.18 1.19 29.30
N GLU A 187 -1.32 1.03 28.62
CA GLU A 187 -2.51 0.37 29.17
C GLU A 187 -2.18 -1.04 29.66
N ARG A 188 -1.47 -1.84 28.85
CA ARG A 188 -1.03 -3.19 29.24
C ARG A 188 -0.15 -3.19 30.50
N TYR A 189 0.72 -2.19 30.66
CA TYR A 189 1.58 -2.10 31.84
C TYR A 189 0.80 -1.66 33.06
N GLN A 190 -0.07 -0.65 32.94
CA GLN A 190 -0.95 -0.19 34.01
C GLN A 190 -1.87 -1.31 34.49
N GLU A 191 -2.49 -2.07 33.58
CA GLU A 191 -3.30 -3.23 33.96
C GLU A 191 -2.48 -4.33 34.64
N TYR A 192 -1.26 -4.58 34.18
CA TYR A 192 -0.38 -5.57 34.80
C TYR A 192 -0.02 -5.16 36.22
N ILE A 193 0.47 -3.93 36.39
CA ILE A 193 0.85 -3.34 37.68
C ILE A 193 -0.35 -3.37 38.61
N GLY A 194 -1.49 -2.81 38.20
CA GLY A 194 -2.71 -2.79 39.02
C GLY A 194 -3.17 -4.18 39.46
N ARG A 195 -3.13 -5.17 38.55
CA ARG A 195 -3.43 -6.57 38.89
C ARG A 195 -2.45 -7.16 39.89
N GLN A 196 -1.14 -6.96 39.72
CA GLN A 196 -0.15 -7.55 40.62
C GLN A 196 -0.10 -6.83 41.98
N THR A 197 -0.24 -5.51 42.03
CA THR A 197 -0.34 -4.73 43.26
C THR A 197 -1.54 -5.15 44.09
N LEU A 198 -2.69 -5.42 43.46
CA LEU A 198 -3.87 -5.95 44.15
C LEU A 198 -3.61 -7.35 44.74
N ARG A 199 -2.88 -8.22 44.02
CA ARG A 199 -2.50 -9.55 44.52
C ARG A 199 -1.58 -9.47 45.73
N LEU A 200 -0.61 -8.55 45.74
CA LEU A 200 0.23 -8.28 46.91
C LEU A 200 -0.62 -7.80 48.09
N ARG A 201 -1.49 -6.81 47.87
CA ARG A 201 -2.34 -6.24 48.91
C ARG A 201 -3.27 -7.26 49.57
N ASN A 202 -3.78 -8.21 48.78
CA ASN A 202 -4.69 -9.24 49.26
C ASN A 202 -3.97 -10.49 49.82
N GLY A 203 -2.62 -10.48 49.92
CA GLY A 203 -1.84 -11.64 50.38
C GLY A 203 -1.93 -12.85 49.45
N GLN A 204 -2.28 -12.64 48.17
CA GLN A 204 -2.49 -13.70 47.16
C GLN A 204 -1.19 -14.06 46.42
N ALA A 205 -0.05 -13.56 46.87
CA ALA A 205 1.28 -13.79 46.27
C ALA A 205 2.03 -14.99 46.87
N GLY A 206 1.65 -15.47 48.06
CA GLY A 206 2.28 -16.63 48.72
C GLY A 206 3.78 -16.40 49.02
N TYR A 207 4.60 -17.45 48.95
CA TYR A 207 6.06 -17.39 49.21
C TYR A 207 6.88 -16.57 48.18
N GLY A 208 6.24 -15.86 47.25
CA GLY A 208 6.87 -15.17 46.12
C GLY A 208 6.74 -13.64 46.12
N GLU A 209 6.33 -13.02 47.23
CA GLU A 209 6.04 -11.58 47.34
C GLU A 209 7.18 -10.69 46.81
N HIS A 210 8.40 -10.86 47.31
CA HIS A 210 9.57 -10.09 46.86
C HIS A 210 9.84 -10.23 45.35
N LYS A 211 9.61 -11.42 44.75
CA LYS A 211 9.78 -11.59 43.30
C LYS A 211 8.69 -10.84 42.51
N LEU A 212 7.49 -10.76 43.07
CA LEU A 212 6.38 -10.04 42.47
C LEU A 212 6.59 -8.53 42.57
N GLU A 213 7.08 -8.04 43.71
CA GLU A 213 7.50 -6.63 43.92
C GLU A 213 8.55 -6.20 42.89
N CYS A 214 9.67 -6.93 42.76
CA CYS A 214 10.68 -6.61 41.74
C CYS A 214 10.12 -6.66 40.31
N SER A 215 9.12 -7.51 40.04
CA SER A 215 8.47 -7.58 38.72
C SER A 215 7.56 -6.38 38.46
N ILE A 216 6.92 -5.84 39.50
CA ILE A 216 6.11 -4.61 39.42
C ILE A 216 7.03 -3.41 39.21
N GLU A 217 8.06 -3.25 40.04
CA GLU A 217 9.04 -2.14 39.93
C GLU A 217 9.65 -2.08 38.54
N ARG A 218 10.09 -3.23 38.00
CA ARG A 218 10.62 -3.30 36.63
C ARG A 218 9.60 -2.89 35.57
N ARG A 219 8.31 -3.12 35.80
CA ARG A 219 7.25 -2.73 34.88
C ARG A 219 6.87 -1.26 35.02
N GLU A 220 6.98 -0.70 36.23
CA GLU A 220 6.83 0.73 36.50
C GLU A 220 7.92 1.55 35.82
N GLU A 221 9.18 1.11 35.90
CA GLU A 221 10.29 1.73 35.16
C GLU A 221 10.01 1.74 33.65
N GLN A 222 9.58 0.60 33.10
CA GLN A 222 9.22 0.50 31.68
C GLN A 222 8.01 1.35 31.31
N LEU A 223 7.05 1.55 32.23
CA LEU A 223 5.90 2.41 32.05
C LEU A 223 6.33 3.88 31.98
N MET A 224 7.22 4.32 32.88
CA MET A 224 7.73 5.69 32.88
C MET A 224 8.40 6.06 31.56
N VAL A 225 9.26 5.17 31.03
CA VAL A 225 9.90 5.36 29.71
C VAL A 225 8.86 5.48 28.59
N LYS A 226 7.75 4.73 28.66
CA LYS A 226 6.70 4.82 27.63
C LYS A 226 5.86 6.09 27.75
N LEU A 227 5.62 6.58 28.96
CA LEU A 227 4.94 7.86 29.20
C LEU A 227 5.75 9.04 28.66
N GLU A 228 7.08 9.00 28.81
CA GLU A 228 7.98 10.02 28.25
C GLU A 228 7.91 10.03 26.72
N VAL A 229 8.05 8.86 26.08
CA VAL A 229 7.91 8.73 24.61
C VAL A 229 6.53 9.19 24.13
N ARG A 230 5.46 8.94 24.88
CA ARG A 230 4.12 9.44 24.53
C ARG A 230 4.09 10.97 24.54
N ASN A 231 4.61 11.61 25.59
CA ASN A 231 4.60 13.07 25.70
C ASN A 231 5.43 13.73 24.59
N GLU A 232 6.58 13.14 24.20
CA GLU A 232 7.36 13.61 23.05
C GLU A 232 6.56 13.58 21.74
N LEU A 233 5.83 12.48 21.51
CA LEU A 233 5.01 12.33 20.31
C LEU A 233 3.81 13.28 20.29
N GLU A 234 3.18 13.54 21.45
CA GLU A 234 2.11 14.53 21.58
C GLU A 234 2.62 15.94 21.23
N ASN A 235 3.79 16.33 21.75
CA ASN A 235 4.41 17.63 21.43
C ASN A 235 4.75 17.78 19.94
N LEU A 236 5.24 16.69 19.31
CA LEU A 236 5.52 16.69 17.86
C LEU A 236 4.23 16.84 17.04
N LEU A 237 3.14 16.18 17.48
CA LEU A 237 1.85 16.27 16.82
C LEU A 237 1.28 17.70 16.89
N ASP A 238 1.41 18.35 18.04
CA ASP A 238 0.94 19.72 18.25
C ASP A 238 1.71 20.71 17.38
N THR A 239 3.05 20.58 17.31
CA THR A 239 3.89 21.43 16.45
C THR A 239 3.47 21.35 14.97
N ILE A 240 3.28 20.14 14.44
CA ILE A 240 2.87 19.92 13.04
C ILE A 240 1.48 20.50 12.77
N THR A 241 0.58 20.45 13.76
CA THR A 241 -0.78 20.97 13.62
C THR A 241 -0.80 22.50 13.59
N GLN A 242 0.12 23.17 14.30
CA GLN A 242 0.25 24.63 14.30
C GLN A 242 0.88 25.17 13.00
N GLU A 243 1.91 24.52 12.47
CA GLU A 243 2.58 24.95 11.22
C GLU A 243 1.67 24.85 9.98
N GLY A 244 0.68 23.94 9.98
CA GLY A 244 -0.28 23.79 8.88
C GLY A 244 -1.44 24.79 8.89
N ALA A 245 -1.59 25.62 9.93
CA ALA A 245 -2.67 26.61 10.04
C ALA A 245 -2.28 28.00 9.51
N ASP A 246 -0.99 28.25 9.32
CA ASP A 246 -0.41 29.54 8.86
C ASP A 246 -0.06 29.55 7.35
N SER A 247 -0.44 28.51 6.59
CA SER A 247 -0.22 28.39 5.13
C SER A 247 -1.53 28.32 4.35
#